data_AF-A0A9E5PGU4-F1
#
_entry.id   AF-A0A9E5PGU4-F1
#
_cell.length_a   1.000
_cell.length_b   1.000
_cell.length_c   1.000
_cell.angle_alpha   90.00
_cell.angle_beta   90.00
_cell.angle_gamma   90.00
#
_symmetry.space_group_name_H-M   'P 1'
#
loop_
_entity.id
_entity.type
_entity.pdbx_description
1 polymer ?
#
loop_
_entity_poly.entity_id
_entity_poly.type
_entity_poly.pdbx_seq_one_letter_code
_entity_poly.pdbx_strand_id
1 'polypeptide(L)'
;MTTHTLIISDPPHDEVDHSRAAPALGLSPAEVRMKANYPVPEIWLASTERSTIEEAAKRLQETGLKVVVVQGETLGELPCQAMVKSFSYTDTALVAKLDDAEVELPYDMPVTAVFCTPRQRVGVGGGRSTGSSLTEGLRHRTSSVFMTRDSLVGFGGLGGRTSAVGGGEGEGAQETLGFLDVYASPKGELVRMCVDQDVVDFSGLGDLKLPNPSSNLEMFAAEFEDRFSHATVDRRLLHMQPRQRPMVARPGAWEAERKGFSYATEGLSKLLEAISSGLKDVNQFELSSRLAYLTRQ
;
A
#
# COMPACT_ATOMS: atom_id res chain seq x y z
N MET A 1 19.90 -14.00 -15.41
CA MET A 1 18.50 -13.83 -14.98
C MET A 1 17.70 -13.40 -16.19
N THR A 2 16.46 -13.87 -16.32
CA THR A 2 15.61 -13.49 -17.45
C THR A 2 14.92 -12.19 -17.13
N THR A 3 15.14 -11.15 -17.94
CA THR A 3 14.53 -9.84 -17.74
C THR A 3 13.07 -9.86 -18.10
N HIS A 4 12.24 -9.39 -17.18
CA HIS A 4 10.80 -9.25 -17.37
C HIS A 4 10.46 -7.77 -17.45
N THR A 5 9.59 -7.40 -18.38
CA THR A 5 8.94 -6.09 -18.43
C THR A 5 7.49 -6.26 -17.98
N LEU A 6 7.06 -5.39 -17.07
CA LEU A 6 5.76 -5.43 -16.40
C LEU A 6 4.85 -4.30 -16.88
N ILE A 7 3.56 -4.55 -16.94
CA ILE A 7 2.52 -3.51 -16.95
C ILE A 7 1.90 -3.46 -15.55
N ILE A 8 2.02 -2.32 -14.89
CA ILE A 8 1.44 -2.05 -13.58
C ILE A 8 0.26 -1.10 -13.77
N SER A 9 -0.89 -1.42 -13.17
CA SER A 9 -2.02 -0.49 -13.14
C SER A 9 -1.76 0.67 -12.20
N ASP A 10 -2.12 1.88 -12.64
CA ASP A 10 -1.92 3.13 -11.93
C ASP A 10 -3.27 3.82 -11.66
N PRO A 11 -4.15 3.24 -10.82
CA PRO A 11 -5.44 3.84 -10.50
C PRO A 11 -5.26 5.21 -9.81
N PRO A 12 -6.25 6.12 -9.88
CA PRO A 12 -7.57 5.95 -10.51
C PRO A 12 -7.52 6.08 -12.03
N HIS A 13 -8.17 5.16 -12.74
CA HIS A 13 -8.32 5.26 -14.21
C HIS A 13 -9.39 6.28 -14.60
N ASP A 14 -9.38 6.70 -15.88
CA ASP A 14 -10.36 7.66 -16.40
C ASP A 14 -11.62 6.91 -16.90
N GLU A 15 -12.35 7.44 -17.88
CA GLU A 15 -13.45 6.72 -18.52
C GLU A 15 -12.90 5.55 -19.36
N VAL A 16 -13.07 4.32 -18.87
CA VAL A 16 -12.47 3.13 -19.47
C VAL A 16 -13.38 2.49 -20.53
N ASP A 17 -12.88 2.30 -21.75
CA ASP A 17 -13.48 1.42 -22.75
C ASP A 17 -13.10 -0.04 -22.47
N HIS A 18 -13.88 -0.67 -21.59
CA HIS A 18 -13.68 -2.04 -21.14
C HIS A 18 -13.70 -3.07 -22.29
N SER A 19 -14.48 -2.80 -23.34
CA SER A 19 -14.62 -3.70 -24.49
C SER A 19 -13.37 -3.69 -25.36
N ARG A 20 -12.77 -2.51 -25.57
CA ARG A 20 -11.51 -2.37 -26.31
C ARG A 20 -10.30 -2.83 -25.50
N ALA A 21 -10.32 -2.71 -24.17
CA ALA A 21 -9.25 -3.15 -23.30
C ALA A 21 -9.17 -4.67 -23.10
N ALA A 22 -10.33 -5.34 -23.11
CA ALA A 22 -10.48 -6.78 -22.86
C ALA A 22 -9.52 -7.68 -23.68
N PRO A 23 -9.39 -7.52 -25.01
CA PRO A 23 -8.48 -8.33 -25.81
C PRO A 23 -7.00 -8.19 -25.42
N ALA A 24 -6.57 -7.00 -25.01
CA ALA A 24 -5.18 -6.76 -24.60
C ALA A 24 -4.83 -7.48 -23.29
N LEU A 25 -5.79 -7.61 -22.38
CA LEU A 25 -5.63 -8.32 -21.11
C LEU A 25 -5.97 -9.81 -21.18
N GLY A 26 -6.56 -10.28 -22.29
CA GLY A 26 -7.11 -11.64 -22.38
C GLY A 26 -8.22 -11.88 -21.35
N LEU A 27 -9.07 -10.88 -21.13
CA LEU A 27 -10.16 -10.88 -20.16
C LEU A 27 -11.48 -10.55 -20.84
N SER A 28 -12.60 -10.87 -20.20
CA SER A 28 -13.91 -10.33 -20.58
C SER A 28 -14.04 -8.85 -20.21
N PRO A 29 -14.90 -8.07 -20.89
CA PRO A 29 -15.15 -6.67 -20.53
C PRO A 29 -15.62 -6.50 -19.06
N ALA A 30 -16.36 -7.47 -18.53
CA ALA A 30 -16.80 -7.47 -17.13
C ALA A 30 -15.61 -7.62 -16.17
N GLU A 31 -14.64 -8.49 -16.46
CA GLU A 31 -13.43 -8.64 -15.66
C GLU A 31 -12.52 -7.42 -15.72
N VAL A 32 -12.38 -6.80 -16.91
CA VAL A 32 -11.66 -5.52 -17.03
C VAL A 32 -12.34 -4.46 -16.18
N ARG A 33 -13.68 -4.37 -16.22
CA ARG A 33 -14.43 -3.44 -15.36
C ARG A 33 -14.15 -3.69 -13.87
N MET A 34 -14.14 -4.94 -13.42
CA MET A 34 -13.81 -5.25 -12.03
C MET A 34 -12.38 -4.85 -11.67
N LYS A 35 -11.39 -5.12 -12.54
CA LYS A 35 -9.99 -4.76 -12.30
C LYS A 35 -9.76 -3.24 -12.34
N ALA A 36 -10.37 -2.54 -13.30
CA ALA A 36 -10.25 -1.10 -13.43
C ALA A 36 -10.89 -0.33 -12.25
N ASN A 37 -11.93 -0.89 -11.62
CA ASN A 37 -12.53 -0.30 -10.43
C ASN A 37 -11.78 -0.65 -9.13
N TYR A 38 -10.70 -1.44 -9.20
CA TYR A 38 -9.88 -1.74 -8.04
C TYR A 38 -8.91 -0.58 -7.79
N PRO A 39 -8.96 0.09 -6.63
CA PRO A 39 -8.25 1.36 -6.41
C PRO A 39 -6.75 1.20 -6.12
N VAL A 40 -6.23 -0.02 -6.20
CA VAL A 40 -4.87 -0.36 -5.76
C VAL A 40 -4.03 -0.80 -6.98
N PRO A 41 -2.76 -0.35 -7.09
CA PRO A 41 -1.85 -0.82 -8.12
C PRO A 41 -1.69 -2.36 -8.12
N GLU A 42 -1.74 -2.96 -9.31
CA GLU A 42 -1.55 -4.39 -9.55
C GLU A 42 -0.67 -4.60 -10.78
N ILE A 43 0.15 -5.66 -10.76
CA ILE A 43 0.76 -6.16 -12.00
C ILE A 43 -0.37 -6.77 -12.84
N TRP A 44 -0.53 -6.31 -14.07
CA TRP A 44 -1.54 -6.82 -14.99
C TRP A 44 -0.94 -7.75 -16.03
N LEU A 45 0.14 -7.35 -16.70
CA LEU A 45 0.84 -8.17 -17.69
C LEU A 45 2.34 -8.25 -17.35
N ALA A 46 3.00 -9.32 -17.80
CA ALA A 46 4.44 -9.47 -17.76
C ALA A 46 4.91 -10.24 -18.99
N SER A 47 6.05 -9.87 -19.56
CA SER A 47 6.70 -10.59 -20.65
C SER A 47 8.20 -10.38 -20.59
N THR A 48 8.97 -11.31 -21.17
CA THR A 48 10.40 -11.13 -21.40
C THR A 48 10.69 -10.33 -22.67
N GLU A 49 9.68 -10.13 -23.52
CA GLU A 49 9.74 -9.32 -24.73
C GLU A 49 9.17 -7.92 -24.47
N ARG A 50 10.09 -6.95 -24.35
CA ARG A 50 9.77 -5.56 -24.01
C ARG A 50 8.83 -4.89 -25.01
N SER A 51 9.04 -5.07 -26.32
CA SER A 51 8.22 -4.48 -27.38
C SER A 51 6.75 -4.88 -27.28
N THR A 52 6.49 -6.16 -26.98
CA THR A 52 5.14 -6.69 -26.78
C THR A 52 4.44 -6.03 -25.60
N ILE A 53 5.17 -5.73 -24.53
CA ILE A 53 4.63 -5.05 -23.33
C ILE A 53 4.38 -3.56 -23.60
N GLU A 54 5.30 -2.87 -24.27
CA GLU A 54 5.13 -1.45 -24.62
C GLU A 54 3.94 -1.26 -25.58
N GLU A 55 3.76 -2.15 -26.56
CA GLU A 55 2.61 -2.11 -27.46
C GLU A 55 1.30 -2.37 -26.71
N ALA A 56 1.27 -3.38 -25.82
CA ALA A 56 0.10 -3.64 -24.99
C ALA A 56 -0.23 -2.47 -24.07
N ALA A 57 0.77 -1.83 -23.45
CA ALA A 57 0.58 -0.66 -22.59
C ALA A 57 -0.03 0.51 -23.37
N LYS A 58 0.47 0.80 -24.57
CA LYS A 58 -0.09 1.84 -25.45
C LYS A 58 -1.56 1.56 -25.77
N ARG A 59 -1.89 0.33 -26.15
CA ARG A 59 -3.28 -0.08 -26.43
C ARG A 59 -4.18 0.09 -25.20
N LEU A 60 -3.69 -0.22 -24.00
CA LEU A 60 -4.46 -0.02 -22.75
C LEU A 60 -4.66 1.47 -22.45
N GLN A 61 -3.63 2.30 -22.62
CA GLN A 61 -3.73 3.75 -22.43
C GLN A 61 -4.76 4.40 -23.38
N GLU A 62 -4.83 3.95 -24.63
CA GLU A 62 -5.84 4.39 -25.61
C GLU A 62 -7.30 4.04 -25.23
N THR A 63 -7.48 3.20 -24.20
CA THR A 63 -8.80 2.82 -23.66
C THR A 63 -9.15 3.56 -22.37
N GLY A 64 -8.33 4.50 -21.91
CA GLY A 64 -8.54 5.24 -20.65
C GLY A 64 -7.94 4.57 -19.41
N LEU A 65 -7.22 3.45 -19.58
CA LEU A 65 -6.51 2.78 -18.49
C LEU A 65 -5.17 3.46 -18.23
N LYS A 66 -4.98 3.96 -17.01
CA LYS A 66 -3.67 4.41 -16.53
C LYS A 66 -2.81 3.22 -16.16
N VAL A 67 -1.75 3.01 -16.92
CA VAL A 67 -0.77 1.94 -16.71
C VAL A 67 0.64 2.46 -16.92
N VAL A 68 1.59 1.90 -16.19
CA VAL A 68 3.02 2.20 -16.27
C VAL A 68 3.78 0.94 -16.66
N VAL A 69 4.80 1.09 -17.50
CA VAL A 69 5.71 0.00 -17.88
C VAL A 69 6.95 0.07 -17.01
N VAL A 70 7.28 -1.02 -16.32
CA VAL A 70 8.42 -1.08 -15.38
C VAL A 70 9.24 -2.34 -15.64
N GLN A 71 10.56 -2.27 -15.47
CA GLN A 71 11.40 -3.48 -15.49
C GLN A 71 11.20 -4.27 -14.19
N GLY A 72 11.08 -5.60 -14.30
CA GLY A 72 10.87 -6.48 -13.16
C GLY A 72 12.00 -6.38 -12.15
N GLU A 73 13.23 -6.23 -12.62
CA GLU A 73 14.43 -6.03 -11.81
C GLU A 73 14.28 -4.82 -10.88
N THR A 74 13.72 -3.71 -11.37
CA THR A 74 13.48 -2.52 -10.54
C THR A 74 12.56 -2.82 -9.37
N LEU A 75 11.55 -3.70 -9.53
CA LEU A 75 10.72 -4.17 -8.42
C LEU A 75 11.49 -5.07 -7.44
N GLY A 76 12.39 -5.91 -7.97
CA GLY A 76 13.24 -6.81 -7.19
C GLY A 76 14.37 -6.10 -6.43
N GLU A 77 14.84 -4.95 -6.94
CA GLU A 77 15.87 -4.11 -6.35
C GLU A 77 15.33 -3.21 -5.23
N LEU A 78 14.00 -3.04 -5.12
CA LEU A 78 13.43 -2.29 -4.00
C LEU A 78 13.79 -2.96 -2.68
N PRO A 79 14.32 -2.20 -1.71
CA PRO A 79 14.78 -2.74 -0.44
C PRO A 79 13.63 -3.42 0.32
N CYS A 80 14.00 -4.45 1.08
CA CYS A 80 13.09 -5.05 2.05
C CYS A 80 12.65 -4.00 3.06
N GLN A 81 11.45 -4.22 3.60
CA GLN A 81 10.87 -3.33 4.60
C GLN A 81 11.70 -3.37 5.89
N ALA A 82 12.25 -2.23 6.30
CA ALA A 82 12.90 -2.08 7.60
C ALA A 82 11.90 -1.50 8.61
N MET A 83 11.57 -2.27 9.64
CA MET A 83 10.55 -1.88 10.62
C MET A 83 11.07 -0.80 11.57
N VAL A 84 10.34 0.32 11.65
CA VAL A 84 10.62 1.39 12.60
C VAL A 84 10.09 0.98 13.98
N LYS A 85 10.97 0.98 14.98
CA LYS A 85 10.63 0.67 16.38
C LYS A 85 10.26 1.90 17.17
N SER A 86 10.89 3.02 16.88
CA SER A 86 10.60 4.32 17.47
C SER A 86 11.15 5.42 16.56
N PHE A 87 10.72 6.65 16.78
CA PHE A 87 11.21 7.79 16.06
C PHE A 87 11.21 9.03 16.95
N SER A 88 11.90 10.08 16.51
CA SER A 88 11.78 11.43 17.06
C SER A 88 11.91 12.45 15.95
N TYR A 89 11.11 13.52 16.04
CA TYR A 89 11.31 14.71 15.23
C TYR A 89 12.31 15.64 15.91
N THR A 90 13.34 16.04 15.18
CA THR A 90 14.27 17.10 15.59
C THR A 90 13.92 18.39 14.85
N ASP A 91 14.70 19.45 15.08
CA ASP A 91 14.54 20.72 14.36
C ASP A 91 14.83 20.59 12.86
N THR A 92 15.60 19.59 12.44
CA THR A 92 16.11 19.47 11.06
C THR A 92 15.79 18.15 10.38
N ALA A 93 15.37 17.12 11.12
CA ALA A 93 15.20 15.78 10.57
C ALA A 93 14.20 14.92 11.35
N LEU A 94 13.67 13.90 10.68
CA LEU A 94 13.09 12.73 11.31
C LEU A 94 14.21 11.71 11.60
N VAL A 95 14.36 11.32 12.85
CA VAL A 95 15.27 10.23 13.26
C VAL A 95 14.45 8.99 13.54
N ALA A 96 14.63 7.93 12.76
CA ALA A 96 13.94 6.66 12.88
C ALA A 96 14.91 5.57 13.39
N LYS A 97 14.51 4.87 14.44
CA LYS A 97 15.25 3.72 14.98
C LYS A 97 14.68 2.42 14.42
N LEU A 98 15.53 1.66 13.75
CA LEU A 98 15.26 0.34 13.20
C LEU A 98 15.82 -0.72 14.17
N ASP A 99 15.71 -2.01 13.82
CA ASP A 99 16.27 -3.11 14.63
C ASP A 99 17.78 -2.97 14.87
N ASP A 100 18.56 -2.72 13.80
CA ASP A 100 20.03 -2.72 13.85
C ASP A 100 20.66 -1.38 13.41
N ALA A 101 19.84 -0.35 13.22
CA ALA A 101 20.30 0.91 12.63
C ALA A 101 19.48 2.11 13.08
N GLU A 102 20.05 3.30 12.90
CA GLU A 102 19.37 4.58 12.99
C GLU A 102 19.44 5.27 11.62
N VAL A 103 18.30 5.75 11.14
CA VAL A 103 18.19 6.48 9.87
C VAL A 103 17.72 7.90 10.17
N GLU A 104 18.49 8.87 9.71
CA GLU A 104 18.13 10.28 9.78
C GLU A 104 17.68 10.76 8.40
N LEU A 105 16.47 11.31 8.33
CA LEU A 105 15.88 11.90 7.13
C LEU A 105 15.73 13.42 7.30
N PRO A 106 16.61 14.23 6.68
CA PRO A 106 16.46 15.67 6.60
C PRO A 106 15.14 16.08 5.95
N TYR A 107 14.51 17.14 6.45
CA TYR A 107 13.18 17.59 5.98
C TYR A 107 13.16 18.17 4.56
N ASP A 108 14.31 18.57 4.02
CA ASP A 108 14.50 19.03 2.64
C ASP A 108 14.78 17.87 1.67
N MET A 109 14.90 16.64 2.17
CA MET A 109 15.08 15.46 1.32
C MET A 109 13.80 15.11 0.55
N PRO A 110 13.89 14.83 -0.76
CA PRO A 110 12.79 14.23 -1.49
C PRO A 110 12.47 12.84 -0.92
N VAL A 111 11.22 12.64 -0.52
CA VAL A 111 10.74 11.38 0.04
C VAL A 111 9.42 10.99 -0.61
N THR A 112 9.22 9.71 -0.87
CA THR A 112 7.92 9.17 -1.27
C THR A 112 7.43 8.27 -0.17
N ALA A 113 6.25 8.56 0.38
CA ALA A 113 5.61 7.70 1.35
C ALA A 113 4.35 7.07 0.78
N VAL A 114 4.05 5.83 1.17
CA VAL A 114 2.82 5.11 0.79
C VAL A 114 2.05 4.81 2.06
N PHE A 115 0.86 5.39 2.17
CA PHE A 115 -0.01 5.28 3.33
C PHE A 115 -1.12 4.26 3.09
N CYS A 116 -1.19 3.26 3.97
CA CYS A 116 -2.18 2.20 3.92
C CYS A 116 -2.97 2.13 5.22
N THR A 117 -4.30 2.10 5.10
CA THR A 117 -5.20 1.78 6.21
C THR A 117 -6.21 0.75 5.71
N PRO A 118 -6.00 -0.54 5.96
CA PRO A 118 -6.89 -1.60 5.50
C PRO A 118 -8.33 -1.32 5.95
N ARG A 119 -9.32 -1.65 5.12
CA ARG A 119 -10.71 -1.47 5.53
C ARG A 119 -11.00 -2.43 6.69
N GLN A 120 -11.23 -1.88 7.89
CA GLN A 120 -11.68 -2.68 9.02
C GLN A 120 -12.93 -3.44 8.60
N ARG A 121 -12.90 -4.77 8.72
CA ARG A 121 -14.12 -5.57 8.56
C ARG A 121 -15.04 -5.14 9.68
N VAL A 122 -16.04 -4.32 9.34
CA VAL A 122 -17.16 -4.05 10.25
C VAL A 122 -17.73 -5.42 10.55
N GLY A 123 -17.48 -5.90 11.77
CA GLY A 123 -17.92 -7.23 12.19
C GLY A 123 -19.39 -7.39 11.86
N VAL A 124 -19.77 -8.54 11.31
CA VAL A 124 -21.17 -8.88 11.00
C VAL A 124 -22.03 -8.96 12.29
N GLY A 125 -21.47 -8.67 13.46
CA GLY A 125 -22.17 -8.47 14.72
C GLY A 125 -22.37 -6.99 15.06
N GLY A 126 -23.53 -6.45 14.68
CA GLY A 126 -24.29 -5.40 15.38
C GLY A 126 -23.54 -4.24 16.06
N GLY A 127 -23.42 -3.11 15.36
CA GLY A 127 -23.17 -1.82 16.00
C GLY A 127 -22.85 -0.75 14.96
N ARG A 128 -23.83 0.09 14.62
CA ARG A 128 -23.60 1.32 13.84
C ARG A 128 -22.70 2.26 14.65
N SER A 129 -21.39 2.11 14.52
CA SER A 129 -20.45 3.18 14.84
C SER A 129 -20.59 4.23 13.74
N THR A 130 -21.24 5.35 14.06
CA THR A 130 -21.25 6.55 13.24
C THR A 130 -19.89 7.25 13.40
N GLY A 131 -18.88 6.72 12.72
CA GLY A 131 -17.58 7.37 12.64
C GLY A 131 -17.67 8.61 11.75
N SER A 132 -17.89 9.78 12.36
CA SER A 132 -17.56 11.05 11.73
C SER A 132 -16.06 11.05 11.43
N SER A 133 -15.69 11.22 10.18
CA SER A 133 -14.28 11.20 9.78
C SER A 133 -13.55 12.39 10.41
N LEU A 134 -12.60 12.12 11.31
CA LEU A 134 -11.65 13.11 11.82
C LEU A 134 -10.81 13.72 10.67
N THR A 135 -10.72 13.00 9.55
CA THR A 135 -9.97 13.38 8.35
C THR A 135 -10.49 14.63 7.65
N GLU A 136 -11.78 14.93 7.75
CA GLU A 136 -12.38 16.14 7.16
C GLU A 136 -12.22 17.38 8.08
N GLY A 137 -12.14 17.17 9.40
CA GLY A 137 -11.91 18.23 10.39
C GLY A 137 -10.45 18.68 10.51
N LEU A 138 -9.48 17.77 10.33
CA LEU A 138 -8.04 18.06 10.43
C LEU A 138 -7.50 18.79 9.18
N ARG A 139 -7.98 18.45 7.98
CA ARG A 139 -7.53 19.08 6.72
C ARG A 139 -7.91 20.56 6.57
N HIS A 140 -8.94 21.02 7.28
CA HIS A 140 -9.38 22.42 7.24
C HIS A 140 -8.83 23.30 8.37
N ARG A 141 -7.99 22.78 9.28
CA ARG A 141 -7.60 23.48 10.53
C ARG A 141 -6.11 23.78 10.70
N THR A 142 -5.25 23.48 9.74
CA THR A 142 -3.81 23.81 9.82
C THR A 142 -3.48 25.24 9.36
N SER A 143 -4.46 26.05 8.96
CA SER A 143 -4.28 27.49 8.82
C SER A 143 -4.73 28.22 10.10
N SER A 144 -3.78 28.36 11.03
CA SER A 144 -3.81 29.20 12.23
C SER A 144 -4.58 28.72 13.48
N VAL A 145 -3.90 28.90 14.61
CA VAL A 145 -4.36 28.95 16.03
C VAL A 145 -4.18 27.66 16.85
N PHE A 146 -3.31 27.81 17.87
CA PHE A 146 -3.11 26.99 19.06
C PHE A 146 -4.30 26.08 19.42
N MET A 147 -4.07 24.76 19.44
CA MET A 147 -4.98 23.82 20.10
C MET A 147 -4.62 23.73 21.59
N THR A 148 -5.49 24.27 22.45
CA THR A 148 -5.47 23.95 23.89
C THR A 148 -6.17 22.61 24.14
N ARG A 149 -5.59 21.86 25.08
CA ARG A 149 -5.84 20.46 25.48
C ARG A 149 -7.29 20.08 25.84
N ASP A 150 -8.23 21.03 25.87
CA ASP A 150 -9.60 20.83 26.39
C ASP A 150 -10.65 20.48 25.32
N SER A 151 -10.30 20.37 24.03
CA SER A 151 -11.29 20.13 22.95
C SER A 151 -11.44 18.65 22.51
N LEU A 152 -10.79 17.70 23.17
CA LEU A 152 -10.76 16.28 22.80
C LEU A 152 -11.33 15.35 23.88
N VAL A 153 -12.37 15.78 24.60
CA VAL A 153 -13.09 14.91 25.56
C VAL A 153 -14.38 14.41 24.93
N GLY A 154 -14.36 13.19 24.39
CA GLY A 154 -15.57 12.49 24.00
C GLY A 154 -15.28 11.12 23.38
N PHE A 155 -15.86 10.07 23.97
CA PHE A 155 -15.94 8.68 23.51
C PHE A 155 -14.81 7.72 23.91
N GLY A 156 -14.80 7.36 25.20
CA GLY A 156 -14.25 6.09 25.67
C GLY A 156 -15.32 4.99 25.62
N GLY A 157 -15.19 4.07 24.65
CA GLY A 157 -15.94 2.81 24.63
C GLY A 157 -15.04 1.66 25.10
N LEU A 158 -15.18 1.25 26.35
CA LEU A 158 -14.56 0.04 26.90
C LEU A 158 -15.28 -1.20 26.33
N GLY A 159 -14.74 -1.80 25.28
CA GLY A 159 -15.19 -3.08 24.72
C GLY A 159 -14.26 -4.22 25.12
N GLY A 160 -14.70 -5.04 26.07
CA GLY A 160 -13.98 -6.22 26.53
C GLY A 160 -13.81 -7.28 25.43
N ARG A 161 -12.61 -7.88 25.38
CA ARG A 161 -12.30 -9.04 24.54
C ARG A 161 -13.07 -10.27 25.05
N THR A 162 -14.03 -10.76 24.27
CA THR A 162 -14.52 -12.14 24.38
C THR A 162 -13.99 -12.93 23.20
N SER A 163 -13.04 -13.83 23.48
CA SER A 163 -12.49 -14.78 22.51
C SER A 163 -13.53 -15.87 22.21
N ALA A 164 -13.99 -15.94 20.96
CA ALA A 164 -14.75 -17.10 20.47
C ALA A 164 -13.77 -18.14 19.92
N VAL A 165 -13.74 -19.29 20.59
CA VAL A 165 -13.02 -20.50 20.20
C VAL A 165 -13.74 -21.14 19.01
N GLY A 166 -13.04 -21.28 17.88
CA GLY A 166 -13.49 -22.03 16.71
C GLY A 166 -12.25 -22.61 16.01
N GLY A 167 -12.06 -23.92 16.16
CA GLY A 167 -10.85 -24.64 15.76
C GLY A 167 -10.67 -24.76 14.25
N GLY A 168 -9.45 -24.45 13.82
CA GLY A 168 -8.87 -24.78 12.53
C GLY A 168 -7.41 -24.36 12.57
N GLU A 169 -6.48 -25.31 12.59
CA GLU A 169 -5.03 -25.09 12.54
C GLU A 169 -4.60 -24.62 11.13
N GLY A 170 -5.08 -23.45 10.73
CA GLY A 170 -4.36 -22.62 9.77
C GLY A 170 -3.65 -21.56 10.58
N GLU A 171 -2.34 -21.43 10.43
CA GLU A 171 -1.61 -20.23 10.86
C GLU A 171 -2.41 -19.01 10.41
N GLY A 172 -3.04 -18.34 11.37
CA GLY A 172 -3.98 -17.27 11.08
C GLY A 172 -3.23 -16.22 10.28
N ALA A 173 -3.69 -15.96 9.05
CA ALA A 173 -3.17 -14.87 8.24
C ALA A 173 -3.16 -13.62 9.12
N GLN A 174 -1.97 -13.18 9.51
CA GLN A 174 -1.80 -12.03 10.39
C GLN A 174 -2.54 -10.88 9.74
N GLU A 175 -3.57 -10.35 10.40
CA GLU A 175 -4.30 -9.20 9.91
C GLU A 175 -3.28 -8.07 9.78
N THR A 176 -2.88 -7.73 8.55
CA THR A 176 -2.04 -6.57 8.34
C THR A 176 -2.86 -5.35 8.72
N LEU A 177 -2.30 -4.53 9.59
CA LEU A 177 -2.92 -3.32 10.10
C LEU A 177 -2.44 -2.10 9.29
N GLY A 178 -2.77 -0.89 9.72
CA GLY A 178 -2.32 0.32 9.04
C GLY A 178 -0.80 0.48 9.06
N PHE A 179 -0.23 1.02 7.98
CA PHE A 179 1.18 1.38 7.95
C PHE A 179 1.45 2.60 7.05
N LEU A 180 2.63 3.20 7.24
CA LEU A 180 3.25 4.14 6.31
C LEU A 180 4.61 3.58 5.90
N ASP A 181 4.77 3.23 4.62
CA ASP A 181 6.09 2.95 4.06
C ASP A 181 6.72 4.26 3.59
N VAL A 182 7.99 4.50 3.93
CA VAL A 182 8.76 5.67 3.52
C VAL A 182 9.94 5.20 2.67
N TYR A 183 9.94 5.62 1.41
CA TYR A 183 11.02 5.43 0.45
C TYR A 183 11.84 6.72 0.39
N ALA A 184 13.12 6.62 0.73
CA ALA A 184 14.05 7.74 0.76
C ALA A 184 15.44 7.27 0.33
N SER A 185 16.27 8.19 -0.16
CA SER A 185 17.65 7.85 -0.57
C SER A 185 18.71 8.60 0.24
N PRO A 186 18.80 8.37 1.57
CA PRO A 186 19.84 9.00 2.38
C PRO A 186 21.21 8.58 1.83
N LYS A 187 22.05 9.56 1.49
CA LYS A 187 23.39 9.34 0.92
C LYS A 187 23.39 8.59 -0.42
N GLY A 188 22.26 8.62 -1.15
CA GLY A 188 22.13 8.06 -2.50
C GLY A 188 21.74 6.58 -2.56
N GLU A 189 21.57 5.91 -1.42
CA GLU A 189 21.07 4.53 -1.36
C GLU A 189 19.59 4.51 -0.98
N LEU A 190 18.75 3.86 -1.78
CA LEU A 190 17.32 3.75 -1.51
C LEU A 190 17.10 2.87 -0.27
N VAL A 191 16.43 3.41 0.73
CA VAL A 191 15.93 2.71 1.92
C VAL A 191 14.41 2.70 1.92
N ARG A 192 13.82 1.66 2.51
CA ARG A 192 12.38 1.56 2.76
C ARG A 192 12.13 1.30 4.23
N MET A 193 11.64 2.32 4.93
CA MET A 193 11.25 2.21 6.33
C MET A 193 9.75 1.98 6.43
N CYS A 194 9.30 1.21 7.42
CA CYS A 194 7.88 1.02 7.71
C CYS A 194 7.52 1.44 9.12
N VAL A 195 6.58 2.37 9.19
CA VAL A 195 5.90 2.76 10.43
C VAL A 195 4.60 1.97 10.48
N ASP A 196 4.65 0.80 11.11
CA ASP A 196 3.48 -0.06 11.34
C ASP A 196 2.80 0.33 12.65
N GLN A 197 1.47 0.48 12.62
CA GLN A 197 0.70 1.00 13.75
C GLN A 197 0.85 0.17 15.04
N ASP A 198 1.14 -1.13 14.95
CA ASP A 198 1.16 -2.03 16.10
C ASP A 198 2.57 -2.34 16.58
N VAL A 199 3.59 -1.96 15.80
CA VAL A 199 5.00 -2.23 16.10
C VAL A 199 5.71 -0.99 16.66
N VAL A 200 5.43 0.19 16.12
CA VAL A 200 6.19 1.40 16.44
C VAL A 200 5.78 2.02 17.78
N ASP A 201 6.74 2.51 18.55
CA ASP A 201 6.48 3.43 19.65
C ASP A 201 6.29 4.85 19.13
N PHE A 202 5.04 5.32 19.16
CA PHE A 202 4.65 6.68 18.80
C PHE A 202 4.98 7.74 19.88
N SER A 203 5.85 7.46 20.85
CA SER A 203 6.32 8.47 21.83
C SER A 203 6.99 9.68 21.17
N GLY A 204 7.55 9.52 19.97
CA GLY A 204 8.09 10.59 19.13
C GLY A 204 7.09 11.70 18.74
N LEU A 205 5.78 11.45 18.87
CA LEU A 205 4.74 12.47 18.68
C LEU A 205 4.65 13.47 19.86
N GLY A 206 5.28 13.18 21.00
CA GLY A 206 5.19 14.03 22.20
C GLY A 206 3.74 14.23 22.66
N ASP A 207 3.35 15.48 22.84
CA ASP A 207 1.99 15.87 23.27
C ASP A 207 0.90 15.56 22.22
N LEU A 208 1.27 15.28 20.96
CA LEU A 208 0.33 14.89 19.90
C LEU A 208 -0.04 13.39 19.98
N LYS A 209 0.64 12.61 20.82
CA LYS A 209 0.37 11.17 20.97
C LYS A 209 -1.05 10.95 21.50
N LEU A 210 -1.84 10.23 20.73
CA LEU A 210 -3.19 9.81 21.05
C LEU A 210 -3.20 8.41 21.70
N PRO A 211 -4.29 8.04 22.40
CA PRO A 211 -4.41 6.70 23.01
C PRO A 211 -4.54 5.54 22.01
N ASN A 212 -4.95 5.82 20.77
CA ASN A 212 -5.25 4.80 19.75
C ASN A 212 -4.11 4.71 18.70
N PRO A 213 -3.50 3.53 18.49
CA PRO A 213 -2.42 3.35 17.52
C PRO A 213 -2.76 3.76 16.08
N SER A 214 -3.97 3.46 15.61
CA SER A 214 -4.42 3.88 14.28
C SER A 214 -4.48 5.40 14.15
N SER A 215 -4.93 6.11 15.18
CA SER A 215 -4.94 7.58 15.20
C SER A 215 -3.52 8.17 15.32
N ASN A 216 -2.60 7.47 16.01
CA ASN A 216 -1.19 7.87 16.05
C ASN A 216 -0.51 7.71 14.68
N LEU A 217 -0.83 6.65 13.94
CA LEU A 217 -0.33 6.47 12.59
C LEU A 217 -0.82 7.58 11.64
N GLU A 218 -2.10 7.96 11.74
CA GLU A 218 -2.64 9.11 10.99
C GLU A 218 -1.95 10.43 11.39
N MET A 219 -1.74 10.65 12.70
CA MET A 219 -1.03 11.83 13.20
C MET A 219 0.42 11.87 12.72
N PHE A 220 1.11 10.72 12.74
CA PHE A 220 2.46 10.60 12.19
C PHE A 220 2.51 10.93 10.70
N ALA A 221 1.57 10.41 9.90
CA ALA A 221 1.50 10.73 8.48
C ALA A 221 1.23 12.23 8.23
N ALA A 222 0.40 12.87 9.07
CA ALA A 222 0.14 14.31 8.97
C ALA A 222 1.37 15.15 9.35
N GLU A 223 2.05 14.84 10.45
CA GLU A 223 3.32 15.50 10.83
C GLU A 223 4.42 15.27 9.80
N PHE A 224 4.46 14.08 9.18
CA PHE A 224 5.38 13.79 8.09
C PHE A 224 5.11 14.66 6.86
N GLU A 225 3.84 14.79 6.42
CA GLU A 225 3.43 15.66 5.31
C GLU A 225 3.75 17.14 5.59
N ASP A 226 3.55 17.60 6.83
CA ASP A 226 3.80 19.00 7.22
C ASP A 226 5.30 19.34 7.23
N ARG A 227 6.13 18.44 7.77
CA ARG A 227 7.56 18.69 7.94
C ARG A 227 8.37 18.47 6.67
N PHE A 228 8.03 17.48 5.85
CA PHE A 228 8.77 17.19 4.62
C PHE A 228 8.20 17.97 3.44
N SER A 229 8.77 19.14 3.16
CA SER A 229 8.32 20.05 2.09
C SER A 229 8.35 19.45 0.67
N HIS A 230 9.15 18.40 0.46
CA HIS A 230 9.28 17.68 -0.80
C HIS A 230 8.70 16.25 -0.74
N ALA A 231 7.89 15.95 0.28
CA ALA A 231 7.23 14.65 0.37
C ALA A 231 6.10 14.50 -0.65
N THR A 232 6.02 13.31 -1.25
CA THR A 232 4.80 12.82 -1.89
C THR A 232 4.23 11.69 -1.04
N VAL A 233 3.03 11.89 -0.49
CA VAL A 233 2.34 10.83 0.26
C VAL A 233 1.23 10.23 -0.60
N ASP A 234 1.48 9.02 -1.08
CA ASP A 234 0.52 8.25 -1.85
C ASP A 234 -0.50 7.59 -0.92
N ARG A 235 -1.76 8.00 -1.09
CA ARG A 235 -2.90 7.55 -0.28
C ARG A 235 -3.82 6.58 -1.02
N ARG A 236 -3.39 6.00 -2.15
CA ARG A 236 -4.22 5.06 -2.92
C ARG A 236 -4.50 3.75 -2.19
N LEU A 237 -3.70 3.40 -1.19
CA LEU A 237 -3.92 2.22 -0.35
C LEU A 237 -4.85 2.51 0.85
N LEU A 238 -5.43 3.71 0.93
CA LEU A 238 -6.51 3.99 1.88
C LEU A 238 -7.69 3.04 1.65
N HIS A 239 -8.13 2.41 2.72
CA HIS A 239 -9.23 1.43 2.72
C HIS A 239 -8.98 0.23 1.81
N MET A 240 -7.71 -0.10 1.55
CA MET A 240 -7.33 -1.28 0.78
C MET A 240 -8.05 -2.50 1.33
N GLN A 241 -8.71 -3.22 0.42
CA GLN A 241 -9.30 -4.53 0.71
C GLN A 241 -8.40 -5.59 0.08
N PRO A 242 -7.73 -6.42 0.88
CA PRO A 242 -6.97 -7.51 0.31
C PRO A 242 -7.94 -8.44 -0.41
N ARG A 243 -7.56 -8.87 -1.61
CA ARG A 243 -8.31 -9.90 -2.32
C ARG A 243 -8.08 -11.18 -1.56
N GLN A 244 -9.15 -11.78 -1.03
CA GLN A 244 -9.03 -13.12 -0.47
C GLN A 244 -8.51 -14.03 -1.57
N ARG A 245 -7.42 -14.76 -1.29
CA ARG A 245 -7.00 -15.86 -2.16
C ARG A 245 -8.19 -16.84 -2.17
N PRO A 246 -8.90 -17.05 -3.30
CA PRO A 246 -9.66 -18.27 -3.40
C PRO A 246 -8.63 -19.38 -3.18
N MET A 247 -8.89 -20.34 -2.29
CA MET A 247 -8.10 -21.57 -2.23
C MET A 247 -7.85 -21.99 -3.68
N VAL A 248 -6.58 -22.01 -4.08
CA VAL A 248 -6.13 -22.15 -5.47
C VAL A 248 -6.98 -23.23 -6.13
N ALA A 249 -7.99 -22.80 -6.90
CA ALA A 249 -8.70 -23.72 -7.75
C ALA A 249 -7.64 -24.17 -8.76
N ARG A 250 -7.44 -25.49 -8.90
CA ARG A 250 -6.56 -26.02 -9.94
C ARG A 250 -6.96 -25.34 -11.25
N PRO A 251 -6.00 -24.81 -12.03
CA PRO A 251 -6.35 -24.11 -13.25
C PRO A 251 -7.23 -25.00 -14.11
N GLY A 252 -8.43 -24.52 -14.44
CA GLY A 252 -9.23 -25.17 -15.45
C GLY A 252 -8.48 -25.14 -16.78
N ALA A 253 -8.69 -26.11 -17.68
CA ALA A 253 -8.04 -26.17 -19.00
C ALA A 253 -8.19 -24.88 -19.86
N TRP A 254 -9.08 -23.97 -19.46
CA TRP A 254 -9.44 -22.71 -20.09
C TRP A 254 -8.62 -21.51 -19.54
N GLU A 255 -7.88 -21.67 -18.45
CA GLU A 255 -7.08 -20.59 -17.84
C GLU A 255 -5.70 -20.40 -18.49
N ALA A 256 -5.29 -21.31 -19.37
CA ALA A 256 -4.00 -21.26 -20.05
C ALA A 256 -3.82 -20.04 -20.97
N GLU A 257 -4.90 -19.34 -21.35
CA GLU A 257 -4.86 -18.14 -22.19
C GLU A 257 -5.01 -16.81 -21.42
N ARG A 258 -5.23 -16.83 -20.10
CA ARG A 258 -5.36 -15.59 -19.32
C ARG A 258 -4.01 -14.87 -19.26
N LYS A 259 -3.93 -13.68 -19.85
CA LYS A 259 -2.73 -12.83 -19.81
C LYS A 259 -2.66 -11.96 -18.55
N GLY A 260 -3.77 -11.83 -17.81
CA GLY A 260 -3.90 -10.95 -16.65
C GLY A 260 -3.56 -11.60 -15.30
N PHE A 261 -2.62 -11.02 -14.54
CA PHE A 261 -2.41 -11.41 -13.14
C PHE A 261 -3.49 -10.81 -12.21
N SER A 262 -3.84 -11.57 -11.18
CA SER A 262 -4.54 -11.08 -9.98
C SER A 262 -3.70 -11.52 -8.80
N TYR A 263 -3.67 -10.74 -7.71
CA TYR A 263 -2.81 -11.04 -6.57
C TYR A 263 -2.95 -12.48 -6.01
N ALA A 264 -4.12 -13.07 -6.20
CA ALA A 264 -4.46 -14.40 -5.73
C ALA A 264 -4.03 -15.58 -6.63
N THR A 265 -3.29 -15.35 -7.73
CA THR A 265 -2.95 -16.43 -8.68
C THR A 265 -1.57 -17.04 -8.42
N GLU A 266 -1.45 -18.36 -8.61
CA GLU A 266 -0.16 -19.07 -8.60
C GLU A 266 0.82 -18.47 -9.62
N GLY A 267 0.31 -18.01 -10.76
CA GLY A 267 1.10 -17.34 -11.79
C GLY A 267 1.82 -16.09 -11.29
N LEU A 268 1.21 -15.29 -10.41
CA LEU A 268 1.89 -14.12 -9.84
C LEU A 268 3.05 -14.53 -8.93
N SER A 269 2.84 -15.53 -8.05
CA SER A 269 3.90 -16.00 -7.16
C SER A 269 5.11 -16.53 -7.95
N LYS A 270 4.86 -17.32 -9.02
CA LYS A 270 5.91 -17.78 -9.94
C LYS A 270 6.63 -16.64 -10.65
N LEU A 271 5.89 -15.62 -11.11
CA LEU A 271 6.48 -14.43 -11.72
C LEU A 271 7.38 -13.69 -10.73
N LEU A 272 6.90 -13.45 -9.51
CA LEU A 272 7.64 -12.74 -8.46
C LEU A 272 8.93 -13.50 -8.09
N GLU A 273 8.86 -14.82 -7.89
CA GLU A 273 10.03 -15.67 -7.65
C GLU A 273 11.02 -15.64 -8.83
N ALA A 274 10.54 -15.58 -10.07
CA ALA A 274 11.37 -15.47 -11.26
C ALA A 274 12.05 -14.09 -11.40
N ILE A 275 11.44 -13.03 -10.89
CA ILE A 275 12.02 -11.68 -10.81
C ILE A 275 13.09 -11.62 -9.72
N SER A 276 12.77 -12.05 -8.51
CA SER A 276 13.68 -12.07 -7.37
C SER A 276 13.17 -13.05 -6.30
N SER A 277 14.06 -13.85 -5.73
CA SER A 277 13.71 -14.78 -4.65
C SER A 277 13.15 -14.06 -3.42
N GLY A 278 13.58 -12.82 -3.17
CA GLY A 278 13.05 -11.97 -2.09
C GLY A 278 11.61 -11.53 -2.27
N LEU A 279 11.03 -11.71 -3.47
CA LEU A 279 9.62 -11.39 -3.75
C LEU A 279 8.68 -12.58 -3.62
N LYS A 280 9.19 -13.80 -3.38
CA LYS A 280 8.36 -15.02 -3.37
C LYS A 280 7.24 -14.98 -2.33
N ASP A 281 7.56 -14.46 -1.15
CA ASP A 281 6.70 -14.53 0.04
C ASP A 281 6.11 -13.17 0.44
N VAL A 282 6.25 -12.14 -0.41
CA VAL A 282 5.68 -10.81 -0.12
C VAL A 282 4.16 -10.90 -0.07
N ASN A 283 3.57 -10.23 0.93
CA ASN A 283 2.12 -10.16 1.06
C ASN A 283 1.52 -9.07 0.14
N GLN A 284 0.19 -8.98 0.08
CA GLN A 284 -0.47 -8.07 -0.87
C GLN A 284 -0.18 -6.62 -0.56
N PHE A 285 -0.18 -6.28 0.72
CA PHE A 285 0.03 -4.92 1.18
C PHE A 285 1.44 -4.44 0.85
N GLU A 286 2.43 -5.30 1.10
CA GLU A 286 3.81 -5.04 0.73
C GLU A 286 3.97 -4.88 -0.79
N LEU A 287 3.43 -5.80 -1.59
CA LEU A 287 3.52 -5.70 -3.04
C LEU A 287 2.84 -4.42 -3.53
N SER A 288 1.62 -4.14 -3.08
CA SER A 288 0.87 -2.95 -3.46
C SER A 288 1.57 -1.65 -3.07
N SER A 289 2.28 -1.63 -1.93
CA SER A 289 3.10 -0.49 -1.52
C SER A 289 4.27 -0.26 -2.48
N ARG A 290 5.01 -1.33 -2.83
CA ARG A 290 6.09 -1.29 -3.83
C ARG A 290 5.58 -0.81 -5.19
N LEU A 291 4.43 -1.30 -5.64
CA LEU A 291 3.83 -0.90 -6.92
C LEU A 291 3.35 0.56 -6.90
N ALA A 292 2.82 1.04 -5.77
CA ALA A 292 2.43 2.44 -5.59
C ALA A 292 3.65 3.36 -5.67
N TYR A 293 4.77 2.98 -5.06
CA TYR A 293 6.04 3.71 -5.19
C TYR A 293 6.53 3.77 -6.65
N LEU A 294 6.57 2.63 -7.35
CA LEU A 294 7.09 2.55 -8.72
C LEU A 294 6.25 3.32 -9.74
N THR A 295 4.95 3.45 -9.50
CA THR A 295 4.04 4.19 -10.39
C THR A 295 4.07 5.71 -10.16
N ARG A 296 4.86 6.19 -9.18
CA ARG A 296 5.03 7.61 -8.84
C ARG A 296 6.38 8.20 -9.24
N GLN A 297 7.30 7.37 -9.72
CA GLN A 297 8.61 7.80 -10.25
C GLN A 297 8.44 8.41 -11.64
#